data_AF-A0A1G6SVW3-F1
#
_entry.id   AF-A0A1G6SVW3-F1
#
_cell.length_a   1.000
_cell.length_b   1.000
_cell.length_c   1.000
_cell.angle_alpha   90.00
_cell.angle_beta   90.00
_cell.angle_gamma   90.00
#
_symmetry.space_group_name_H-M   'P 1'
#
loop_
_entity.id
_entity.type
_entity.pdbx_description
1 polymer ?
#
loop_
_entity_poly.entity_id
_entity_poly.type
_entity_poly.pdbx_seq_one_letter_code
_entity_poly.pdbx_strand_id
1 'polypeptide(L)'
;MKNAKSFGLALLFTIAGLNNVNAQFGGLKDKLLKIGTAQGAKALGVDQFLKQPAAITTSFEDVNREGEMMPDFKSKEKFQPLYLLPKNPEGGYVLCEGYYEMTNKSYCLKAGTFAPSKGDGYMFAPVLGPKEEIVVSILKSAEKHPEVEQHDIQVLLWTIIARTKFADYSGQVKLTAIKLLTPKQLTQLEGGALGVLPVDVMEKAKDKLPAAVKAVFEAENNIRQLVASGNYTYADMEKYAIIAGMAPPRSDVPSGIWTKHPDGYYIRYFPSGYSITKVQIYVPKELLANGNKLIYDAAGDIACPANTGSQRLAQTNEPLEANYSLKLTTVCNPK
;
A
#
# COMPACT_ATOMS: atom_id res chain seq x y z
N MET A 1 63.81 -64.40 -1.01
CA MET A 1 63.50 -63.25 -0.15
C MET A 1 63.48 -61.98 -1.00
N LYS A 2 62.29 -61.37 -1.13
CA LYS A 2 61.92 -60.07 -1.75
C LYS A 2 62.62 -59.74 -3.09
N ASN A 3 62.17 -60.25 -4.26
CA ASN A 3 60.97 -59.88 -5.06
C ASN A 3 60.71 -58.36 -5.14
N ALA A 4 60.54 -57.69 -6.29
CA ALA A 4 60.52 -58.11 -7.70
C ALA A 4 60.50 -56.86 -8.63
N LYS A 5 61.21 -56.97 -9.77
CA LYS A 5 60.77 -56.78 -11.19
C LYS A 5 59.95 -55.50 -11.53
N SER A 6 60.39 -54.57 -12.39
CA SER A 6 60.83 -54.62 -13.81
C SER A 6 59.71 -54.59 -14.85
N PHE A 7 59.97 -53.81 -15.91
CA PHE A 7 59.28 -53.63 -17.21
C PHE A 7 58.00 -52.78 -17.20
N GLY A 8 57.75 -51.85 -18.13
CA GLY A 8 58.44 -51.51 -19.37
C GLY A 8 57.43 -51.28 -20.50
N LEU A 9 57.62 -50.19 -21.24
CA LEU A 9 57.17 -49.90 -22.62
C LEU A 9 55.76 -49.33 -22.89
N ALA A 10 55.78 -48.37 -23.82
CA ALA A 10 54.71 -47.51 -24.31
C ALA A 10 53.79 -48.17 -25.37
N LEU A 11 52.65 -47.53 -25.70
CA LEU A 11 52.31 -46.95 -27.03
C LEU A 11 50.77 -46.82 -27.32
N LEU A 12 50.36 -45.66 -27.90
CA LEU A 12 49.24 -45.32 -28.83
C LEU A 12 47.71 -45.35 -28.47
N PHE A 13 47.09 -44.16 -28.68
CA PHE A 13 45.80 -43.77 -29.34
C PHE A 13 44.48 -44.56 -29.17
N THR A 14 43.38 -43.86 -28.76
CA THR A 14 42.20 -43.52 -29.61
C THR A 14 41.07 -42.79 -28.85
N ILE A 15 40.29 -42.00 -29.60
CA ILE A 15 39.17 -41.11 -29.23
C ILE A 15 37.84 -41.90 -29.19
N ALA A 16 36.96 -41.68 -28.20
CA ALA A 16 35.50 -41.66 -28.38
C ALA A 16 34.76 -41.23 -27.08
N GLY A 17 33.91 -40.20 -27.21
CA GLY A 17 32.65 -39.88 -26.50
C GLY A 17 32.47 -40.18 -25.00
N LEU A 18 31.92 -39.21 -24.25
CA LEU A 18 30.61 -39.31 -23.56
C LEU A 18 30.35 -38.06 -22.68
N ASN A 19 29.26 -37.39 -23.05
CA ASN A 19 28.21 -36.83 -22.19
C ASN A 19 28.44 -35.57 -21.35
N ASN A 20 27.70 -34.53 -21.74
CA ASN A 20 27.18 -33.46 -20.88
C ASN A 20 26.60 -34.03 -19.57
N VAL A 21 27.31 -33.82 -18.46
CA VAL A 21 26.72 -33.92 -17.13
C VAL A 21 26.00 -32.61 -16.86
N ASN A 22 24.74 -32.50 -17.31
CA ASN A 22 23.84 -31.50 -16.77
C ASN A 22 23.53 -31.85 -15.32
N ALA A 23 23.85 -30.92 -14.43
CA ALA A 23 23.69 -31.03 -12.99
C ALA A 23 22.25 -31.41 -12.59
N GLN A 24 22.08 -32.56 -11.95
CA GLN A 24 20.83 -33.06 -11.37
C GLN A 24 20.36 -32.27 -10.12
N PHE A 25 20.94 -31.10 -9.83
CA PHE A 25 20.59 -30.27 -8.67
C PHE A 25 19.48 -29.24 -8.93
N GLY A 26 19.09 -29.01 -10.19
CA GLY A 26 18.03 -28.04 -10.53
C GLY A 26 16.65 -28.43 -9.96
N GLY A 27 16.28 -29.71 -10.08
CA GLY A 27 14.97 -30.20 -9.64
C GLY A 27 14.84 -30.38 -8.12
N LEU A 28 15.95 -30.52 -7.38
CA LEU A 28 15.92 -30.68 -5.93
C LEU A 28 15.65 -29.35 -5.23
N LYS A 29 16.18 -28.24 -5.75
CA LYS A 29 15.88 -26.89 -5.27
C LYS A 29 14.41 -26.53 -5.51
N ASP A 30 13.88 -26.82 -6.69
CA ASP A 30 12.47 -26.58 -7.01
C ASP A 30 11.53 -27.50 -6.21
N LYS A 31 11.91 -28.75 -5.96
CA LYS A 31 11.18 -29.64 -5.07
C LYS A 31 11.27 -29.19 -3.61
N LEU A 32 12.42 -28.76 -3.11
CA LEU A 32 12.58 -28.27 -1.75
C LEU A 32 11.87 -26.93 -1.51
N LEU A 33 11.85 -26.03 -2.51
CA LEU A 33 11.07 -24.79 -2.46
C LEU A 33 9.56 -25.09 -2.50
N LYS A 34 9.11 -26.02 -3.35
CA LYS A 34 7.71 -26.48 -3.37
C LYS A 34 7.32 -27.22 -2.09
N ILE A 35 8.21 -28.00 -1.51
CA ILE A 35 8.00 -28.71 -0.24
C ILE A 35 8.01 -27.72 0.92
N GLY A 36 8.87 -26.71 0.93
CA GLY A 36 8.91 -25.65 1.95
C GLY A 36 7.70 -24.71 1.90
N THR A 37 7.19 -24.37 0.71
CA THR A 37 5.95 -23.58 0.55
C THR A 37 4.71 -24.42 0.86
N ALA A 38 4.66 -25.68 0.42
CA ALA A 38 3.55 -26.59 0.73
C ALA A 38 3.54 -27.03 2.21
N GLN A 39 4.69 -27.25 2.85
CA GLN A 39 4.78 -27.52 4.29
C GLN A 39 4.57 -26.26 5.11
N GLY A 40 4.96 -25.07 4.66
CA GLY A 40 4.60 -23.80 5.31
C GLY A 40 3.09 -23.57 5.32
N ALA A 41 2.41 -23.85 4.21
CA ALA A 41 0.95 -23.79 4.11
C ALA A 41 0.26 -24.91 4.92
N LYS A 42 0.83 -26.13 4.96
CA LYS A 42 0.34 -27.23 5.81
C LYS A 42 0.60 -27.01 7.31
N ALA A 43 1.70 -26.38 7.68
CA ALA A 43 2.09 -26.14 9.08
C ALA A 43 1.36 -24.95 9.71
N LEU A 44 0.96 -23.95 8.90
CA LEU A 44 0.10 -22.87 9.38
C LEU A 44 -1.38 -23.25 9.33
N GLY A 45 -1.80 -24.12 8.41
CA GLY A 45 -3.22 -24.43 8.24
C GLY A 45 -4.00 -23.22 7.71
N VAL A 46 -4.92 -23.48 6.78
CA VAL A 46 -5.81 -22.44 6.21
C VAL A 46 -6.53 -21.65 7.31
N ASP A 47 -6.85 -22.32 8.42
CA ASP A 47 -7.60 -21.74 9.53
C ASP A 47 -6.78 -20.76 10.38
N GLN A 48 -5.45 -20.88 10.47
CA GLN A 48 -4.61 -19.89 11.16
C GLN A 48 -4.29 -18.72 10.24
N PHE A 49 -4.22 -18.95 8.92
CA PHE A 49 -4.10 -17.90 7.92
C PHE A 49 -5.32 -16.97 7.91
N LEU A 50 -6.54 -17.53 7.89
CA LEU A 50 -7.78 -16.74 7.94
C LEU A 50 -7.92 -15.90 9.21
N LYS A 51 -7.16 -16.23 10.26
CA LYS A 51 -7.12 -15.49 11.53
C LYS A 51 -6.08 -14.38 11.56
N GLN A 52 -5.16 -14.32 10.60
CA GLN A 52 -4.19 -13.23 10.56
C GLN A 52 -4.87 -11.94 10.08
N PRO A 53 -4.65 -10.81 10.79
CA PRO A 53 -5.19 -9.53 10.37
C PRO A 53 -4.63 -9.13 9.00
N ALA A 54 -5.41 -8.34 8.26
CA ALA A 54 -4.93 -7.66 7.06
C ALA A 54 -3.75 -6.74 7.41
N ALA A 55 -2.89 -6.44 6.42
CA ALA A 55 -1.74 -5.56 6.61
C ALA A 55 -2.14 -4.16 7.15
N ILE A 56 -3.25 -3.64 6.62
CA ILE A 56 -3.95 -2.44 7.09
C ILE A 56 -5.37 -2.84 7.45
N THR A 57 -5.79 -2.55 8.68
CA THR A 57 -7.08 -2.96 9.24
C THR A 57 -8.13 -1.86 9.20
N THR A 58 -7.72 -0.59 9.03
CA THR A 58 -8.62 0.58 8.99
C THR A 58 -9.89 0.30 8.20
N SER A 59 -11.05 0.57 8.77
CA SER A 59 -12.34 0.43 8.10
C SER A 59 -13.29 1.56 8.50
N PHE A 60 -14.48 1.58 7.92
CA PHE A 60 -15.44 2.65 8.18
C PHE A 60 -15.91 2.65 9.64
N GLU A 61 -15.83 1.51 10.31
CA GLU A 61 -16.08 1.34 11.73
C GLU A 61 -15.08 2.10 12.61
N ASP A 62 -13.89 2.42 12.09
CA ASP A 62 -12.87 3.22 12.79
C ASP A 62 -13.06 4.73 12.60
N VAL A 63 -14.03 5.15 11.78
CA VAL A 63 -14.34 6.57 11.56
C VAL A 63 -15.07 7.12 12.79
N ASN A 64 -14.52 8.17 13.40
CA ASN A 64 -15.25 8.96 14.38
C ASN A 64 -16.22 9.91 13.66
N ARG A 65 -17.51 9.62 13.77
CA ARG A 65 -18.60 10.42 13.20
C ARG A 65 -19.08 11.56 14.10
N GLU A 66 -18.54 11.67 15.31
CA GLU A 66 -18.91 12.75 16.23
C GLU A 66 -18.54 14.12 15.66
N GLY A 67 -19.54 14.99 15.54
CA GLY A 67 -19.36 16.33 14.97
C GLY A 67 -19.18 16.33 13.45
N GLU A 68 -19.55 15.26 12.73
CA GLU A 68 -19.62 15.30 11.28
C GLU A 68 -20.56 16.41 10.79
N MET A 69 -20.25 17.02 9.65
CA MET A 69 -21.08 18.06 9.04
C MET A 69 -21.44 17.69 7.61
N MET A 70 -22.66 18.02 7.21
CA MET A 70 -23.14 17.76 5.85
C MET A 70 -22.35 18.58 4.81
N PRO A 71 -22.30 18.15 3.54
CA PRO A 71 -21.44 18.78 2.52
C PRO A 71 -21.69 20.28 2.28
N ASP A 72 -22.90 20.76 2.60
CA ASP A 72 -23.31 22.15 2.49
C ASP A 72 -22.72 23.06 3.58
N PHE A 73 -22.23 22.48 4.69
CA PHE A 73 -21.46 23.19 5.69
C PHE A 73 -20.26 23.91 5.04
N LYS A 74 -20.23 25.23 5.19
CA LYS A 74 -19.18 26.11 4.64
C LYS A 74 -19.02 26.05 3.11
N SER A 75 -20.09 25.68 2.39
CA SER A 75 -20.11 25.54 0.92
C SER A 75 -19.83 26.81 0.11
N LYS A 76 -19.96 28.00 0.73
CA LYS A 76 -19.74 29.30 0.07
C LYS A 76 -18.35 29.88 0.31
N GLU A 77 -17.53 29.21 1.11
CA GLU A 77 -16.21 29.71 1.50
C GLU A 77 -15.20 29.54 0.37
N LYS A 78 -14.22 30.45 0.30
CA LYS A 78 -13.14 30.37 -0.66
C LYS A 78 -11.96 29.64 -0.04
N PHE A 79 -11.59 28.52 -0.64
CA PHE A 79 -10.44 27.73 -0.22
C PHE A 79 -9.14 28.31 -0.78
N GLN A 80 -8.12 28.36 0.07
CA GLN A 80 -6.76 28.75 -0.30
C GLN A 80 -5.90 27.51 -0.54
N PRO A 81 -4.81 27.60 -1.31
CA PRO A 81 -3.97 26.44 -1.53
C PRO A 81 -3.24 26.01 -0.25
N LEU A 82 -3.52 24.79 0.22
CA LEU A 82 -2.93 24.20 1.42
C LEU A 82 -1.40 24.07 1.30
N TYR A 83 -0.90 23.79 0.09
CA TYR A 83 0.52 23.63 -0.18
C TYR A 83 1.36 24.91 -0.07
N LEU A 84 0.73 26.07 0.09
CA LEU A 84 1.41 27.35 0.37
C LEU A 84 1.60 27.63 1.86
N LEU A 85 1.00 26.81 2.74
CA LEU A 85 1.24 26.90 4.17
C LEU A 85 2.69 26.54 4.52
N PRO A 86 3.22 27.07 5.63
CA PRO A 86 4.56 26.68 6.10
C PRO A 86 4.67 25.17 6.28
N LYS A 87 5.74 24.57 5.77
CA LYS A 87 6.05 23.16 6.03
C LYS A 87 6.58 22.99 7.44
N ASN A 88 6.17 21.91 8.10
CA ASN A 88 6.78 21.50 9.36
C ASN A 88 8.05 20.66 9.09
N PRO A 89 9.11 20.72 9.93
CA PRO A 89 10.38 20.04 9.64
C PRO A 89 10.27 18.52 9.45
N GLU A 90 9.33 17.88 10.16
CA GLU A 90 9.07 16.44 10.09
C GLU A 90 8.15 16.03 8.93
N GLY A 91 7.70 16.98 8.09
CA GLY A 91 6.69 16.79 7.06
C GLY A 91 5.36 17.45 7.42
N GLY A 92 4.42 17.46 6.47
CA GLY A 92 3.12 18.12 6.64
C GLY A 92 3.15 19.65 6.60
N TYR A 93 1.99 20.26 6.82
CA TYR A 93 1.74 21.69 6.73
C TYR A 93 1.29 22.25 8.09
N VAL A 94 1.87 23.36 8.50
CA VAL A 94 1.46 24.09 9.70
C VAL A 94 0.16 24.83 9.40
N LEU A 95 -0.92 24.39 10.02
CA LEU A 95 -2.24 24.95 9.81
C LEU A 95 -2.40 26.32 10.49
N CYS A 96 -3.12 27.23 9.84
CA CYS A 96 -3.60 28.47 10.44
C CYS A 96 -5.12 28.61 10.22
N GLU A 97 -5.76 29.65 10.75
CA GLU A 97 -7.22 29.77 10.67
C GLU A 97 -7.70 29.90 9.22
N GLY A 98 -8.79 29.22 8.86
CA GLY A 98 -9.44 29.40 7.55
C GLY A 98 -9.69 28.12 6.77
N TYR A 99 -9.77 28.26 5.45
CA TYR A 99 -10.21 27.24 4.50
C TYR A 99 -9.08 26.91 3.52
N TYR A 100 -8.68 25.65 3.47
CA TYR A 100 -7.56 25.20 2.64
C TYR A 100 -7.93 24.01 1.77
N GLU A 101 -7.34 23.94 0.58
CA GLU A 101 -7.50 22.80 -0.30
C GLU A 101 -6.23 22.42 -1.03
N MET A 102 -6.14 21.15 -1.39
CA MET A 102 -5.08 20.61 -2.23
C MET A 102 -5.62 19.39 -2.96
N THR A 103 -5.34 19.32 -4.26
CA THR A 103 -5.40 18.05 -4.99
C THR A 103 -4.05 17.39 -4.82
N ASN A 104 -4.01 16.19 -4.25
CA ASN A 104 -2.78 15.46 -3.95
C ASN A 104 -2.78 14.06 -4.56
N LYS A 105 -1.59 13.46 -4.63
CA LYS A 105 -1.46 12.03 -4.89
C LYS A 105 -2.12 11.25 -3.74
N SER A 106 -2.81 10.18 -4.07
CA SER A 106 -3.30 9.19 -3.12
C SER A 106 -2.98 7.78 -3.60
N TYR A 107 -3.15 6.80 -2.70
CA TYR A 107 -2.83 5.41 -2.98
C TYR A 107 -3.87 4.45 -2.42
N CYS A 108 -4.22 3.43 -3.20
CA CYS A 108 -5.07 2.35 -2.77
C CYS A 108 -4.37 1.45 -1.74
N LEU A 109 -5.00 1.28 -0.57
CA LEU A 109 -4.56 0.37 0.51
C LEU A 109 -5.44 -0.87 0.63
N LYS A 110 -6.23 -1.20 -0.41
CA LYS A 110 -7.10 -2.38 -0.40
C LYS A 110 -7.25 -2.99 -1.80
N ALA A 111 -6.51 -4.07 -2.06
CA ALA A 111 -6.65 -4.83 -3.30
C ALA A 111 -7.97 -5.62 -3.33
N GLY A 112 -8.47 -5.92 -4.53
CA GLY A 112 -9.70 -6.71 -4.74
C GLY A 112 -10.97 -5.97 -4.30
N THR A 113 -11.00 -4.65 -4.48
CA THR A 113 -12.19 -3.81 -4.22
C THR A 113 -12.43 -2.81 -5.34
N PHE A 114 -13.61 -2.19 -5.35
CA PHE A 114 -13.95 -1.19 -6.36
C PHE A 114 -13.14 0.09 -6.15
N ALA A 115 -12.70 0.70 -7.26
CA ALA A 115 -12.18 2.07 -7.21
C ALA A 115 -13.26 3.03 -6.64
N PRO A 116 -12.85 4.21 -6.13
CA PRO A 116 -13.80 5.22 -5.69
C PRO A 116 -14.82 5.56 -6.77
N SER A 117 -16.11 5.51 -6.40
CA SER A 117 -17.23 5.80 -7.28
C SER A 117 -17.88 7.15 -6.92
N LYS A 118 -18.67 7.68 -7.85
CA LYS A 118 -19.40 8.93 -7.62
C LYS A 118 -20.50 8.72 -6.56
N GLY A 119 -20.55 9.61 -5.58
CA GLY A 119 -21.66 9.70 -4.63
C GLY A 119 -21.39 9.10 -3.25
N ASP A 120 -20.43 8.19 -3.11
CA ASP A 120 -20.04 7.64 -1.80
C ASP A 120 -19.20 8.66 -1.01
N GLY A 121 -19.45 8.73 0.30
CA GLY A 121 -18.70 9.57 1.22
C GLY A 121 -17.41 8.91 1.68
N TYR A 122 -16.34 9.71 1.72
CA TYR A 122 -15.05 9.32 2.29
C TYR A 122 -14.81 10.16 3.52
N MET A 123 -14.53 9.50 4.64
CA MET A 123 -14.33 10.12 5.94
C MET A 123 -12.92 9.85 6.46
N PHE A 124 -12.44 10.72 7.33
CA PHE A 124 -11.13 10.53 7.95
C PHE A 124 -11.15 9.29 8.85
N ALA A 125 -10.14 8.46 8.72
CA ALA A 125 -9.80 7.41 9.67
C ALA A 125 -8.26 7.34 9.83
N PRO A 126 -7.76 6.93 11.01
CA PRO A 126 -6.33 6.70 11.19
C PRO A 126 -5.85 5.50 10.38
N VAL A 127 -4.57 5.48 10.03
CA VAL A 127 -3.91 4.25 9.54
C VAL A 127 -3.80 3.28 10.71
N LEU A 128 -4.39 2.10 10.59
CA LEU A 128 -4.36 1.05 11.60
C LEU A 128 -3.90 -0.27 10.99
N GLY A 129 -3.23 -1.09 11.78
CA GLY A 129 -2.89 -2.46 11.43
C GLY A 129 -1.39 -2.76 11.53
N PRO A 130 -0.99 -4.03 11.37
CA PRO A 130 0.38 -4.49 11.60
C PRO A 130 1.43 -3.88 10.67
N LYS A 131 1.04 -3.27 9.54
CA LYS A 131 1.95 -2.62 8.59
C LYS A 131 1.78 -1.10 8.51
N GLU A 132 1.09 -0.49 9.48
CA GLU A 132 0.90 0.96 9.61
C GLU A 132 2.23 1.72 9.48
N GLU A 133 3.21 1.44 10.35
CA GLU A 133 4.51 2.15 10.38
C GLU A 133 5.20 2.12 9.00
N ILE A 134 5.17 0.97 8.33
CA ILE A 134 5.81 0.78 7.02
C ILE A 134 5.07 1.58 5.94
N VAL A 135 3.73 1.52 5.91
CA VAL A 135 2.94 2.28 4.93
C VAL A 135 3.16 3.77 5.11
N VAL A 136 3.04 4.30 6.34
CA VAL A 136 3.29 5.73 6.62
C VAL A 136 4.72 6.12 6.21
N SER A 137 5.71 5.27 6.51
CA SER A 137 7.10 5.52 6.13
C SER A 137 7.31 5.56 4.62
N ILE A 138 6.65 4.70 3.85
CA ILE A 138 6.72 4.71 2.38
C ILE A 138 6.19 6.03 1.84
N LEU A 139 5.04 6.49 2.34
CA LEU A 139 4.43 7.75 1.91
C LEU A 139 5.35 8.95 2.22
N LYS A 140 5.89 9.01 3.44
CA LYS A 140 6.83 10.07 3.84
C LYS A 140 8.16 10.02 3.08
N SER A 141 8.62 8.83 2.72
CA SER A 141 9.84 8.62 1.95
C SER A 141 9.63 9.04 0.49
N ALA A 142 8.49 8.67 -0.10
CA ALA A 142 8.10 9.04 -1.46
C ALA A 142 8.09 10.57 -1.68
N GLU A 143 7.64 11.35 -0.70
CA GLU A 143 7.69 12.82 -0.73
C GLU A 143 9.11 13.38 -0.96
N LYS A 144 10.13 12.63 -0.56
CA LYS A 144 11.56 12.99 -0.71
C LYS A 144 12.21 12.36 -1.93
N HIS A 145 11.46 11.54 -2.67
CA HIS A 145 11.92 10.76 -3.81
C HIS A 145 11.00 10.99 -5.03
N PRO A 146 10.93 12.23 -5.57
CA PRO A 146 10.08 12.55 -6.72
C PRO A 146 10.47 11.81 -8.00
N GLU A 147 11.67 11.22 -8.05
CA GLU A 147 12.12 10.35 -9.14
C GLU A 147 11.43 8.97 -9.14
N VAL A 148 10.73 8.60 -8.07
CA VAL A 148 9.98 7.34 -7.99
C VAL A 148 8.55 7.59 -8.46
N GLU A 149 8.17 6.89 -9.53
CA GLU A 149 6.85 7.02 -10.13
C GLU A 149 5.73 6.58 -9.17
N GLN A 150 4.59 7.26 -9.24
CA GLN A 150 3.42 6.95 -8.39
C GLN A 150 2.96 5.50 -8.57
N HIS A 151 3.02 4.98 -9.81
CA HIS A 151 2.68 3.60 -10.12
C HIS A 151 3.59 2.59 -9.39
N ASP A 152 4.88 2.89 -9.26
CA ASP A 152 5.83 2.02 -8.57
C ASP A 152 5.55 1.98 -7.05
N ILE A 153 5.19 3.13 -6.48
CA ILE A 153 4.78 3.23 -5.07
C ILE A 153 3.47 2.47 -4.85
N GLN A 154 2.49 2.62 -5.74
CA GLN A 154 1.22 1.89 -5.67
C GLN A 154 1.42 0.37 -5.72
N VAL A 155 2.30 -0.10 -6.61
CA VAL A 155 2.67 -1.52 -6.70
C VAL A 155 3.31 -1.98 -5.40
N LEU A 156 4.28 -1.25 -4.86
CA LEU A 156 4.90 -1.57 -3.57
C LEU A 156 3.86 -1.68 -2.46
N LEU A 157 2.95 -0.71 -2.33
CA LEU A 157 1.87 -0.76 -1.34
C LEU A 157 0.98 -1.99 -1.52
N TRP A 158 0.57 -2.32 -2.74
CA TRP A 158 -0.21 -3.54 -3.00
C TRP A 158 0.53 -4.82 -2.63
N THR A 159 1.85 -4.89 -2.80
CA THR A 159 2.63 -6.07 -2.34
C THR A 159 2.63 -6.22 -0.83
N ILE A 160 2.62 -5.11 -0.09
CA ILE A 160 2.54 -5.09 1.38
C ILE A 160 1.15 -5.48 1.84
N ILE A 161 0.10 -4.97 1.18
CA ILE A 161 -1.29 -5.38 1.42
C ILE A 161 -1.47 -6.89 1.16
N ALA A 162 -0.87 -7.39 0.09
CA ALA A 162 -0.83 -8.81 -0.24
C ALA A 162 0.10 -9.64 0.67
N ARG A 163 0.75 -9.03 1.66
CA ARG A 163 1.65 -9.68 2.62
C ARG A 163 2.76 -10.47 1.91
N THR A 164 3.23 -9.98 0.77
CA THR A 164 4.31 -10.61 -0.01
C THR A 164 5.64 -10.40 0.71
N LYS A 165 6.47 -11.44 0.79
CA LYS A 165 7.82 -11.37 1.37
C LYS A 165 8.73 -10.50 0.51
N PHE A 166 9.58 -9.69 1.13
CA PHE A 166 10.56 -8.89 0.38
C PHE A 166 11.55 -9.78 -0.41
N ALA A 167 11.91 -10.96 0.10
CA ALA A 167 12.73 -11.94 -0.61
C ALA A 167 12.11 -12.37 -1.95
N ASP A 168 10.77 -12.38 -2.04
CA ASP A 168 10.02 -12.72 -3.25
C ASP A 168 9.86 -11.51 -4.19
N TYR A 169 10.28 -10.30 -3.78
CA TYR A 169 10.24 -9.13 -4.67
C TYR A 169 11.31 -9.25 -5.73
N SER A 170 10.93 -8.94 -6.97
CA SER A 170 11.80 -8.97 -8.14
C SER A 170 11.52 -7.75 -9.03
N GLY A 171 12.46 -7.39 -9.90
CA GLY A 171 12.32 -6.25 -10.81
C GLY A 171 12.14 -4.90 -10.10
N GLN A 172 11.28 -4.05 -10.68
CA GLN A 172 11.13 -2.65 -10.28
C GLN A 172 10.64 -2.49 -8.84
N VAL A 173 9.67 -3.30 -8.39
CA VAL A 173 9.14 -3.18 -7.00
C VAL A 173 10.21 -3.43 -5.95
N LYS A 174 11.20 -4.29 -6.24
CA LYS A 174 12.34 -4.50 -5.33
C LYS A 174 13.22 -3.26 -5.24
N LEU A 175 13.48 -2.62 -6.37
CA LEU A 175 14.26 -1.37 -6.42
C LEU A 175 13.54 -0.26 -5.69
N THR A 176 12.23 -0.11 -5.90
CA THR A 176 11.38 0.85 -5.19
C THR A 176 11.40 0.61 -3.68
N ALA A 177 11.28 -0.64 -3.23
CA ALA A 177 11.36 -0.98 -1.81
C ALA A 177 12.72 -0.59 -1.21
N ILE A 178 13.83 -0.96 -1.86
CA ILE A 178 15.19 -0.62 -1.39
C ILE A 178 15.41 0.90 -1.36
N LYS A 179 14.81 1.62 -2.30
CA LYS A 179 14.91 3.07 -2.41
C LYS A 179 14.17 3.78 -1.28
N LEU A 180 12.97 3.31 -0.94
CA LEU A 180 12.07 4.01 -0.01
C LEU A 180 12.18 3.53 1.44
N LEU A 181 12.64 2.31 1.68
CA LEU A 181 12.63 1.68 3.00
C LEU A 181 14.04 1.49 3.57
N THR A 182 14.14 1.62 4.88
CA THR A 182 15.36 1.28 5.62
C THR A 182 15.59 -0.24 5.67
N PRO A 183 16.82 -0.71 5.91
CA PRO A 183 17.08 -2.15 6.09
C PRO A 183 16.22 -2.80 7.18
N LYS A 184 15.97 -2.10 8.29
CA LYS A 184 15.08 -2.57 9.35
C LYS A 184 13.65 -2.77 8.82
N GLN A 185 13.12 -1.81 8.07
CA GLN A 185 11.78 -1.94 7.49
C GLN A 185 11.70 -3.04 6.44
N LEU A 186 12.74 -3.23 5.62
CA LEU A 186 12.81 -4.36 4.68
C LEU A 186 12.75 -5.70 5.43
N THR A 187 13.46 -5.85 6.55
CA THR A 187 13.35 -7.08 7.36
C THR A 187 11.97 -7.27 7.99
N GLN A 188 11.25 -6.19 8.32
CA GLN A 188 9.86 -6.28 8.79
C GLN A 188 8.90 -6.76 7.70
N LEU A 189 9.23 -6.61 6.41
CA LEU A 189 8.47 -7.19 5.30
C LEU A 189 8.65 -8.70 5.15
N GLU A 190 9.68 -9.29 5.76
CA GLU A 190 9.82 -10.76 5.85
C GLU A 190 8.91 -11.34 6.95
N GLY A 191 8.71 -10.58 8.04
CA GLY A 191 7.93 -10.99 9.20
C GLY A 191 6.42 -11.01 8.93
N GLY A 192 5.79 -12.16 9.17
CA GLY A 192 4.35 -12.36 8.95
C GLY A 192 3.94 -12.43 7.47
N ALA A 193 4.91 -12.51 6.56
CA ALA A 193 4.68 -12.52 5.13
C ALA A 193 4.52 -13.93 4.56
N LEU A 194 3.78 -14.02 3.47
CA LEU A 194 3.33 -15.23 2.82
C LEU A 194 3.99 -15.34 1.45
N GLY A 195 4.39 -16.57 1.11
CA GLY A 195 4.69 -16.90 -0.28
C GLY A 195 3.39 -17.11 -1.07
N VAL A 196 3.53 -17.41 -2.36
CA VAL A 196 2.40 -17.80 -3.22
C VAL A 196 1.67 -19.02 -2.63
N LEU A 197 0.35 -18.92 -2.49
CA LEU A 197 -0.48 -20.02 -2.00
C LEU A 197 -0.80 -21.01 -3.12
N PRO A 198 -0.65 -22.33 -2.89
CA PRO A 198 -1.08 -23.37 -3.80
C PRO A 198 -2.58 -23.34 -4.12
N VAL A 199 -2.97 -23.85 -5.29
CA VAL A 199 -4.36 -23.85 -5.77
C VAL A 199 -5.31 -24.57 -4.82
N ASP A 200 -4.91 -25.73 -4.29
CA ASP A 200 -5.73 -26.53 -3.36
C ASP A 200 -5.98 -25.82 -2.02
N VAL A 201 -5.02 -25.00 -1.57
CA VAL A 201 -5.15 -24.14 -0.39
C VAL A 201 -6.11 -22.99 -0.68
N MET A 202 -6.01 -22.38 -1.87
CA MET A 202 -6.90 -21.31 -2.30
C MET A 202 -8.35 -21.78 -2.40
N GLU A 203 -8.62 -22.93 -3.02
CA GLU A 203 -9.97 -23.49 -3.16
C GLU A 203 -10.61 -23.76 -1.79
N LYS A 204 -9.91 -24.45 -0.90
CA LYS A 204 -10.39 -24.73 0.47
C LYS A 204 -10.70 -23.46 1.27
N ALA A 205 -9.89 -22.41 1.10
CA ALA A 205 -10.13 -21.14 1.77
C ALA A 205 -11.36 -20.42 1.21
N LYS A 206 -11.52 -20.40 -0.13
CA LYS A 206 -12.66 -19.79 -0.80
C LYS A 206 -13.97 -20.43 -0.38
N ASP A 207 -14.03 -21.73 -0.14
CA ASP A 207 -15.27 -22.39 0.30
C ASP A 207 -15.77 -21.90 1.66
N LYS A 208 -14.86 -21.41 2.51
CA LYS A 208 -15.18 -20.93 3.87
C LYS A 208 -15.39 -19.41 3.96
N LEU A 209 -15.05 -18.65 2.92
CA LEU A 209 -15.03 -17.19 2.97
C LEU A 209 -16.33 -16.56 2.44
N PRO A 210 -16.78 -15.40 2.98
CA PRO A 210 -17.81 -14.58 2.34
C PRO A 210 -17.33 -14.03 0.99
N ALA A 211 -18.25 -13.78 0.04
CA ALA A 211 -17.91 -13.36 -1.33
C ALA A 211 -16.97 -12.13 -1.41
N ALA A 212 -17.23 -11.09 -0.61
CA ALA A 212 -16.39 -9.89 -0.57
C ALA A 212 -14.96 -10.20 -0.08
N VAL A 213 -14.81 -11.15 0.84
CA VAL A 213 -13.49 -11.56 1.35
C VAL A 213 -12.78 -12.48 0.36
N LYS A 214 -13.52 -13.32 -0.39
CA LYS A 214 -12.94 -14.15 -1.47
C LYS A 214 -12.22 -13.29 -2.51
N ALA A 215 -12.86 -12.22 -2.97
CA ALA A 215 -12.29 -11.35 -3.99
C ALA A 215 -10.97 -10.70 -3.54
N VAL A 216 -10.93 -10.19 -2.30
CA VAL A 216 -9.71 -9.63 -1.69
C VAL A 216 -8.63 -10.71 -1.57
N PHE A 217 -8.99 -11.88 -1.05
CA PHE A 217 -8.05 -12.99 -0.85
C PHE A 217 -7.45 -13.50 -2.16
N GLU A 218 -8.26 -13.58 -3.22
CA GLU A 218 -7.81 -13.93 -4.58
C GLU A 218 -6.88 -12.86 -5.16
N ALA A 219 -7.26 -11.59 -5.08
CA ALA A 219 -6.46 -10.47 -5.54
C ALA A 219 -5.07 -10.47 -4.89
N GLU A 220 -5.00 -10.63 -3.57
CA GLU A 220 -3.74 -10.71 -2.83
C GLU A 220 -2.86 -11.88 -3.32
N ASN A 221 -3.45 -13.06 -3.60
CA ASN A 221 -2.67 -14.19 -4.09
C ASN A 221 -2.15 -14.00 -5.51
N ASN A 222 -2.94 -13.39 -6.39
CA ASN A 222 -2.52 -13.06 -7.74
C ASN A 222 -1.38 -12.03 -7.74
N ILE A 223 -1.45 -11.02 -6.86
CA ILE A 223 -0.36 -10.06 -6.66
C ILE A 223 0.92 -10.77 -6.22
N ARG A 224 0.85 -11.70 -5.25
CA ARG A 224 2.01 -12.52 -4.83
C ARG A 224 2.62 -13.27 -6.01
N GLN A 225 1.79 -13.85 -6.89
CA GLN A 225 2.26 -14.59 -8.06
C GLN A 225 2.96 -13.69 -9.07
N LEU A 226 2.41 -12.52 -9.39
CA LEU A 226 3.02 -11.56 -10.31
C LEU A 226 4.38 -11.08 -9.79
N VAL A 227 4.43 -10.67 -8.53
CA VAL A 227 5.65 -10.12 -7.91
C VAL A 227 6.77 -11.17 -7.84
N ALA A 228 6.41 -12.43 -7.54
CA ALA A 228 7.37 -13.53 -7.50
C ALA A 228 7.88 -13.92 -8.89
N SER A 229 7.09 -13.71 -9.96
CA SER A 229 7.52 -14.01 -11.33
C SER A 229 8.47 -12.93 -11.90
N GLY A 230 8.29 -11.68 -11.47
CA GLY A 230 9.07 -10.52 -11.93
C GLY A 230 8.78 -10.07 -13.35
N ASN A 231 7.80 -10.69 -14.01
CA ASN A 231 7.40 -10.35 -15.37
C ASN A 231 5.92 -9.94 -15.38
N TYR A 232 5.67 -8.68 -15.09
CA TYR A 232 4.34 -8.08 -15.07
C TYR A 232 4.41 -6.60 -15.40
N THR A 233 3.31 -6.07 -15.91
CA THR A 233 3.11 -4.62 -16.12
C THR A 233 2.28 -4.03 -14.98
N TYR A 234 2.22 -2.70 -14.91
CA TYR A 234 1.30 -2.01 -14.01
C TYR A 234 -0.16 -2.45 -14.24
N ALA A 235 -0.58 -2.55 -15.50
CA ALA A 235 -1.93 -2.97 -15.86
C ALA A 235 -2.26 -4.40 -15.40
N ASP A 236 -1.28 -5.30 -15.42
CA ASP A 236 -1.45 -6.67 -14.88
C ASP A 236 -1.72 -6.64 -13.38
N MET A 237 -1.04 -5.78 -12.62
CA MET A 237 -1.27 -5.58 -11.19
C MET A 237 -2.65 -4.96 -10.92
N GLU A 238 -2.96 -3.87 -11.63
CA GLU A 238 -4.19 -3.11 -11.47
C GLU A 238 -5.43 -3.98 -11.74
N LYS A 239 -5.37 -4.85 -12.76
CA LYS A 239 -6.43 -5.80 -13.10
C LYS A 239 -6.86 -6.69 -11.91
N TYR A 240 -5.94 -7.05 -11.03
CA TYR A 240 -6.26 -7.84 -9.84
C TYR A 240 -6.55 -6.97 -8.62
N ALA A 241 -5.87 -5.83 -8.50
CA ALA A 241 -6.05 -4.94 -7.36
C ALA A 241 -7.40 -4.20 -7.38
N ILE A 242 -8.01 -4.03 -8.55
CA ILE A 242 -9.20 -3.20 -8.74
C ILE A 242 -10.31 -4.00 -9.40
N ILE A 243 -11.47 -4.04 -8.74
CA ILE A 243 -12.67 -4.63 -9.33
C ILE A 243 -13.30 -3.60 -10.28
N ALA A 244 -13.52 -4.02 -11.53
CA ALA A 244 -14.23 -3.22 -12.52
C ALA A 244 -15.70 -2.99 -12.11
N GLY A 245 -16.20 -1.78 -12.33
CA GLY A 245 -17.56 -1.37 -11.97
C GLY A 245 -17.57 -0.35 -10.83
N MET A 246 -18.74 -0.14 -10.23
CA MET A 246 -18.94 0.81 -9.15
C MET A 246 -19.60 0.12 -7.96
N ALA A 247 -19.05 0.36 -6.76
CA ALA A 247 -19.74 0.01 -5.54
C ALA A 247 -21.00 0.89 -5.39
N PRO A 248 -22.13 0.35 -4.89
CA PRO A 248 -23.34 1.14 -4.67
C PRO A 248 -23.07 2.19 -3.57
N PRO A 249 -23.35 3.48 -3.81
CA PRO A 249 -23.08 4.51 -2.82
C PRO A 249 -24.01 4.37 -1.61
N ARG A 250 -23.52 4.76 -0.43
CA ARG A 250 -24.35 4.88 0.77
C ARG A 250 -25.01 6.26 0.84
N SER A 251 -26.32 6.29 1.09
CA SER A 251 -27.05 7.56 1.21
C SER A 251 -26.85 8.26 2.55
N ASP A 252 -26.51 7.52 3.61
CA ASP A 252 -26.30 8.05 4.96
C ASP A 252 -24.93 8.73 5.15
N VAL A 253 -24.03 8.58 4.18
CA VAL A 253 -22.70 9.20 4.17
C VAL A 253 -22.45 9.76 2.77
N PRO A 254 -22.93 10.98 2.47
CA PRO A 254 -22.80 11.55 1.15
C PRO A 254 -21.36 11.93 0.81
N SER A 255 -21.04 11.96 -0.48
CA SER A 255 -19.79 12.53 -0.99
C SER A 255 -19.56 13.96 -0.47
N GLY A 256 -18.33 14.23 0.00
CA GLY A 256 -17.96 15.55 0.54
C GLY A 256 -18.45 15.82 1.97
N ILE A 257 -18.87 14.78 2.70
CA ILE A 257 -19.15 14.88 4.15
C ILE A 257 -17.88 15.35 4.89
N TRP A 258 -18.06 16.22 5.86
CA TRP A 258 -16.97 16.69 6.73
C TRP A 258 -16.79 15.75 7.90
N THR A 259 -15.56 15.33 8.13
CA THR A 259 -15.15 14.61 9.35
C THR A 259 -14.40 15.57 10.27
N LYS A 260 -14.69 15.53 11.57
CA LYS A 260 -13.91 16.26 12.55
C LYS A 260 -12.64 15.48 12.87
N HIS A 261 -11.48 16.04 12.56
CA HIS A 261 -10.20 15.45 12.88
C HIS A 261 -9.95 15.47 14.40
N PRO A 262 -9.23 14.49 14.98
CA PRO A 262 -8.88 14.49 16.41
C PRO A 262 -8.22 15.78 16.91
N ASP A 263 -7.47 16.45 16.04
CA ASP A 263 -6.84 17.75 16.35
C ASP A 263 -7.82 18.94 16.31
N GLY A 264 -9.10 18.71 16.03
CA GLY A 264 -10.19 19.68 16.16
C GLY A 264 -10.58 20.44 14.88
N TYR A 265 -9.79 20.35 13.81
CA TYR A 265 -10.15 20.88 12.49
C TYR A 265 -11.12 19.94 11.76
N TYR A 266 -11.71 20.41 10.66
CA TYR A 266 -12.59 19.59 9.81
C TYR A 266 -11.88 19.27 8.50
N ILE A 267 -12.05 18.04 8.02
CA ILE A 267 -11.47 17.55 6.78
C ILE A 267 -12.50 16.80 5.95
N ARG A 268 -12.41 16.90 4.63
CA ARG A 268 -13.21 16.10 3.69
C ARG A 268 -12.42 15.74 2.44
N TYR A 269 -12.86 14.67 1.80
CA TYR A 269 -12.16 14.06 0.67
C TYR A 269 -13.06 13.95 -0.56
N PHE A 270 -12.49 14.22 -1.73
CA PHE A 270 -13.10 13.99 -3.04
C PHE A 270 -12.13 13.18 -3.91
N PRO A 271 -12.18 11.84 -3.82
CA PRO A 271 -11.35 10.99 -4.67
C PRO A 271 -11.72 11.11 -6.15
N SER A 272 -10.72 11.04 -7.01
CA SER A 272 -10.85 10.89 -8.47
C SER A 272 -10.04 9.68 -8.89
N GLY A 273 -10.70 8.51 -8.91
CA GLY A 273 -9.98 7.25 -8.83
C GLY A 273 -9.24 7.12 -7.49
N TYR A 274 -8.29 6.18 -7.41
CA TYR A 274 -7.52 5.94 -6.19
C TYR A 274 -6.18 6.66 -6.13
N SER A 275 -5.74 7.22 -7.25
CA SER A 275 -4.45 7.87 -7.40
C SER A 275 -4.50 9.37 -7.12
N ILE A 276 -5.70 9.96 -7.12
CA ILE A 276 -5.89 11.40 -6.95
C ILE A 276 -6.99 11.64 -5.93
N THR A 277 -6.76 12.55 -5.00
CA THR A 277 -7.79 13.01 -4.07
C THR A 277 -7.70 14.51 -3.94
N LYS A 278 -8.85 15.19 -3.94
CA LYS A 278 -8.93 16.57 -3.48
C LYS A 278 -9.28 16.56 -2.00
N VAL A 279 -8.43 17.16 -1.19
CA VAL A 279 -8.62 17.35 0.25
C VAL A 279 -9.04 18.80 0.50
N GLN A 280 -10.01 18.98 1.38
CA GLN A 280 -10.39 20.30 1.89
C GLN A 280 -10.37 20.29 3.41
N ILE A 281 -9.80 21.34 4.00
CA ILE A 281 -9.61 21.51 5.43
C ILE A 281 -10.24 22.83 5.85
N TYR A 282 -10.97 22.80 6.97
CA TYR A 282 -11.43 23.99 7.68
C TYR A 282 -10.84 24.01 9.08
N VAL A 283 -10.13 25.07 9.42
CA VAL A 283 -9.50 25.29 10.72
C VAL A 283 -10.27 26.38 11.46
N PRO A 284 -11.03 26.04 12.51
CA PRO A 284 -11.73 27.02 13.33
C PRO A 284 -10.77 27.96 14.05
N LYS A 285 -11.13 29.24 14.17
CA LYS A 285 -10.31 30.28 14.81
C LYS A 285 -10.02 29.98 16.28
N GLU A 286 -11.04 29.52 16.98
CA GLU A 286 -10.99 29.15 18.40
C GLU A 286 -9.95 28.06 18.70
N LEU A 287 -9.64 27.22 17.72
CA LEU A 287 -8.69 26.12 17.86
C LEU A 287 -7.24 26.61 18.02
N LEU A 288 -6.93 27.78 17.47
CA LEU A 288 -5.61 28.41 17.48
C LEU A 288 -5.47 29.51 18.54
N ALA A 289 -6.56 29.86 19.23
CA ALA A 289 -6.61 30.98 20.18
C ALA A 289 -5.59 30.86 21.33
N ASN A 290 -5.22 29.63 21.70
CA ASN A 290 -4.27 29.34 22.77
C ASN A 290 -2.80 29.24 22.31
N GLY A 291 -2.52 29.52 21.03
CA GLY A 291 -1.17 29.39 20.46
C GLY A 291 -0.77 27.95 20.12
N ASN A 292 -1.74 27.04 20.00
CA ASN A 292 -1.47 25.66 19.60
C ASN A 292 -0.94 25.59 18.17
N LYS A 293 0.18 24.89 17.97
CA LYS A 293 0.69 24.57 16.65
C LYS A 293 -0.01 23.31 16.15
N LEU A 294 -0.80 23.45 15.08
CA LEU A 294 -1.48 22.35 14.40
C LEU A 294 -0.72 21.96 13.14
N ILE A 295 -0.59 20.67 12.90
CA ILE A 295 0.11 20.13 11.74
C ILE A 295 -0.86 19.20 11.02
N TYR A 296 -1.12 19.48 9.75
CA TYR A 296 -1.74 18.51 8.86
C TYR A 296 -0.65 17.70 8.18
N ASP A 297 -0.60 16.39 8.46
CA ASP A 297 0.30 15.45 7.80
C ASP A 297 -0.52 14.31 7.21
N ALA A 298 -0.76 14.41 5.90
CA ALA A 298 -1.63 13.50 5.16
C ALA A 298 -1.18 12.02 5.22
N ALA A 299 0.11 11.75 5.44
CA ALA A 299 0.63 10.38 5.44
C ALA A 299 0.04 9.52 6.58
N GLY A 300 -0.50 10.13 7.63
CA GLY A 300 -1.21 9.47 8.73
C GLY A 300 -2.72 9.31 8.52
N ASP A 301 -3.25 9.84 7.41
CA ASP A 301 -4.68 9.90 7.13
C ASP A 301 -5.08 8.85 6.09
N ILE A 302 -6.22 8.21 6.33
CA ILE A 302 -6.94 7.43 5.32
C ILE A 302 -8.26 8.13 5.01
N ALA A 303 -8.48 8.42 3.73
CA ALA A 303 -9.82 8.67 3.24
C ALA A 303 -10.52 7.30 3.16
N CYS A 304 -11.33 7.02 4.18
CA CYS A 304 -12.01 5.74 4.34
C CYS A 304 -13.41 5.79 3.71
N PRO A 305 -13.73 4.90 2.76
CA PRO A 305 -15.04 4.88 2.13
C PRO A 305 -16.11 4.41 3.11
N ALA A 306 -17.30 5.00 3.01
CA ALA A 306 -18.48 4.51 3.71
C ALA A 306 -18.89 3.12 3.23
N ASN A 307 -18.75 2.85 1.92
CA ASN A 307 -18.90 1.51 1.39
C ASN A 307 -17.59 0.73 1.53
N THR A 308 -17.57 -0.27 2.42
CA THR A 308 -16.37 -1.10 2.67
C THR A 308 -15.96 -2.01 1.51
N GLY A 309 -16.79 -2.09 0.45
CA GLY A 309 -16.47 -2.68 -0.85
C GLY A 309 -15.64 -1.78 -1.77
N SER A 310 -15.43 -0.51 -1.40
CA SER A 310 -14.53 0.42 -2.08
C SER A 310 -13.14 0.51 -1.44
N GLN A 311 -12.20 1.11 -2.17
CA GLN A 311 -10.82 1.25 -1.75
C GLN A 311 -10.62 2.28 -0.64
N ARG A 312 -9.76 1.95 0.32
CA ARG A 312 -9.22 2.89 1.32
C ARG A 312 -8.06 3.64 0.69
N LEU A 313 -8.01 4.96 0.85
CA LEU A 313 -7.02 5.77 0.16
C LEU A 313 -6.07 6.43 1.16
N ALA A 314 -4.81 6.01 1.14
CA ALA A 314 -3.72 6.75 1.78
C ALA A 314 -3.60 8.14 1.13
N GLN A 315 -3.37 9.15 1.96
CA GLN A 315 -3.18 10.52 1.50
C GLN A 315 -1.69 10.90 1.56
N THR A 316 -1.29 11.90 0.76
CA THR A 316 0.08 12.43 0.75
C THR A 316 0.11 13.95 0.90
N ASN A 317 1.26 14.50 1.29
CA ASN A 317 1.47 15.94 1.25
C ASN A 317 1.93 16.45 -0.13
N GLU A 318 1.89 15.61 -1.17
CA GLU A 318 2.37 15.93 -2.53
C GLU A 318 1.25 16.56 -3.37
N PRO A 319 1.26 17.88 -3.59
CA PRO A 319 0.25 18.52 -4.44
C PRO A 319 0.45 18.14 -5.92
N LEU A 320 -0.65 17.89 -6.60
CA LEU A 320 -0.72 17.82 -8.05
C LEU A 320 -1.00 19.22 -8.60
N GLU A 321 -0.31 19.58 -9.69
CA GLU A 321 -0.52 20.85 -10.41
C GLU A 321 -0.37 22.10 -9.51
N ALA A 322 0.57 22.06 -8.55
CA ALA A 322 0.79 23.15 -7.61
C ALA A 322 1.21 24.45 -8.33
N ASN A 323 0.50 25.55 -8.02
CA ASN A 323 0.84 26.88 -8.52
C ASN A 323 1.42 27.74 -7.39
N TYR A 324 2.76 27.77 -7.28
CA TYR A 324 3.48 28.54 -6.27
C TYR A 324 3.55 30.06 -6.54
N SER A 325 2.96 30.55 -7.64
CA SER A 325 2.83 31.99 -7.90
C SER A 325 1.65 32.63 -7.16
N LEU A 326 0.73 31.81 -6.63
CA LEU A 326 -0.40 32.27 -5.82
C LEU A 326 0.07 32.78 -4.45
N LYS A 327 -0.78 33.59 -3.81
CA LYS A 327 -0.55 34.10 -2.46
C LYS A 327 -1.72 33.74 -1.56
N LEU A 328 -1.41 33.38 -0.31
CA LEU A 328 -2.41 33.25 0.74
C LEU A 328 -3.02 34.63 1.03
N THR A 329 -4.34 34.66 1.16
CA THR A 329 -5.10 35.81 1.65
C THR A 329 -5.07 35.89 3.18
N THR A 330 -4.99 34.74 3.86
CA THR A 330 -4.83 34.70 5.32
C THR A 330 -3.34 34.83 5.68
N VAL A 331 -3.02 35.75 6.59
CA VAL A 331 -1.68 35.85 7.17
C VAL A 331 -1.52 34.76 8.22
N CYS A 332 -0.82 33.69 7.87
CA CYS A 332 -0.42 32.68 8.85
C CYS A 332 0.79 33.18 9.65
N ASN A 333 0.56 33.61 10.89
CA ASN A 333 1.61 33.83 11.87
C ASN A 333 1.56 32.70 12.91
N PRO A 334 2.08 31.50 12.59
CA PRO A 334 2.26 30.48 13.61
C PRO A 334 3.22 31.05 14.67
N LYS A 335 2.75 31.17 15.91
CA LYS A 335 3.58 31.61 17.04
C LYS A 335 4.59 30.54 17.42
#